data_AF-A0A1H7PYC9-F1
#
_entry.id   AF-A0A1H7PYC9-F1
#
_cell.length_a   1.000
_cell.length_b   1.000
_cell.length_c   1.000
_cell.angle_alpha   90.00
_cell.angle_beta   90.00
_cell.angle_gamma   90.00
#
_symmetry.space_group_name_H-M   'P 1'
#
loop_
_entity.id
_entity.type
_entity.pdbx_description
1 polymer ?
#
loop_
_entity_poly.entity_id
_entity_poly.type
_entity_poly.pdbx_seq_one_letter_code
_entity_poly.pdbx_strand_id
1 'polypeptide(L)'
;MLDFDKVLLSFYQLSGCRNDKTAEVEKLVAEALKAVEYSLDVDRVSWDDVPACEYAAACMAVYDYVCREACREQNAVTIAGSADINGDFSHRIDAAAELKKQAMARIEWLMPGGGFMFETM
;
A
#
# COMPACT_ATOMS: atom_id res chain seq x y z
N MET A 1 9.39 -15.62 -5.33
CA MET A 1 9.07 -14.40 -6.10
C MET A 1 7.57 -14.19 -5.97
N LEU A 2 7.16 -13.00 -5.53
CA LEU A 2 5.76 -12.72 -5.20
C LEU A 2 4.92 -12.65 -6.48
N ASP A 3 3.65 -13.05 -6.40
CA ASP A 3 2.76 -13.09 -7.56
C ASP A 3 2.01 -11.75 -7.72
N PHE A 4 2.34 -11.01 -8.79
CA PHE A 4 1.71 -9.72 -9.09
C PHE A 4 0.19 -9.80 -9.18
N ASP A 5 -0.36 -10.84 -9.81
CA ASP A 5 -1.81 -10.96 -10.03
C ASP A 5 -2.55 -11.16 -8.70
N LYS A 6 -1.93 -11.86 -7.74
CA LYS A 6 -2.48 -12.03 -6.39
C LYS A 6 -2.41 -10.76 -5.56
N VAL A 7 -1.32 -10.00 -5.67
CA VAL A 7 -1.20 -8.70 -5.00
C VAL A 7 -2.22 -7.71 -5.58
N LEU A 8 -2.38 -7.69 -6.89
CA LEU A 8 -3.37 -6.87 -7.58
C LEU A 8 -4.81 -7.23 -7.18
N LEU A 9 -5.12 -8.53 -7.09
CA LEU A 9 -6.43 -8.99 -6.61
C LEU A 9 -6.69 -8.53 -5.17
N SER A 10 -5.70 -8.69 -4.28
CA SER A 10 -5.80 -8.27 -2.88
C SER A 10 -5.95 -6.75 -2.78
N PHE A 11 -5.25 -5.98 -3.61
CA PHE A 11 -5.40 -4.54 -3.71
C PHE A 11 -6.85 -4.16 -4.07
N TYR A 12 -7.45 -4.79 -5.07
CA TYR A 12 -8.83 -4.47 -5.46
C TYR A 12 -9.84 -4.79 -4.36
N GLN A 13 -9.63 -5.90 -3.64
CA GLN A 13 -10.48 -6.29 -2.51
C GLN A 13 -10.40 -5.29 -1.35
N LEU A 14 -9.21 -4.78 -1.05
CA LEU A 14 -8.98 -3.85 0.06
C LEU A 14 -9.37 -2.41 -0.28
N SER A 15 -9.07 -1.95 -1.49
CA SER A 15 -9.30 -0.57 -1.91
C SER A 15 -10.74 -0.29 -2.36
N GLY A 16 -11.46 -1.33 -2.80
CA GLY A 16 -12.76 -1.16 -3.46
C GLY A 16 -12.68 -0.40 -4.79
N CYS A 17 -11.47 -0.22 -5.34
CA CYS A 17 -11.24 0.45 -6.61
C CYS A 17 -11.96 -0.32 -7.73
N ARG A 18 -12.77 0.39 -8.53
CA ARG A 18 -13.39 -0.19 -9.73
C ARG A 18 -12.33 -0.20 -10.83
N ASN A 19 -12.42 -1.12 -11.80
CA ASN A 19 -11.35 -1.40 -12.78
C ASN A 19 -11.04 -0.25 -13.79
N ASP A 20 -11.51 0.97 -13.55
CA ASP A 20 -11.36 2.13 -14.44
C ASP A 20 -9.98 2.82 -14.33
N LYS A 21 -9.21 2.57 -13.26
CA LYS A 21 -7.87 3.16 -13.03
C LYS A 21 -6.70 2.18 -13.21
N THR A 22 -6.85 1.23 -14.14
CA THR A 22 -6.01 0.02 -14.25
C THR A 22 -4.51 0.32 -14.35
N ALA A 23 -4.06 1.20 -15.25
CA ALA A 23 -2.63 1.45 -15.47
C ALA A 23 -1.93 2.14 -14.28
N GLU A 24 -2.62 3.03 -13.56
CA GLU A 24 -2.04 3.66 -12.37
C GLU A 24 -1.97 2.69 -11.20
N VAL A 25 -3.02 1.90 -11.02
CA VAL A 25 -3.10 0.86 -9.99
C VAL A 25 -2.02 -0.20 -10.20
N GLU A 26 -1.85 -0.69 -11.43
CA GLU A 26 -0.81 -1.66 -11.77
C GLU A 26 0.60 -1.14 -11.43
N LYS A 27 0.86 0.15 -11.71
CA LYS A 27 2.13 0.77 -11.35
C LYS A 27 2.35 0.82 -9.84
N LEU A 28 1.33 1.21 -9.07
CA LEU A 28 1.39 1.23 -7.60
C LEU A 28 1.66 -0.16 -7.03
N VAL A 29 0.95 -1.17 -7.53
CA VAL A 29 1.12 -2.56 -7.11
C VAL A 29 2.52 -3.07 -7.46
N ALA A 30 3.02 -2.76 -8.66
CA ALA A 30 4.36 -3.17 -9.07
C ALA A 30 5.47 -2.51 -8.25
N GLU A 31 5.30 -1.23 -7.87
CA GLU A 31 6.22 -0.50 -7.00
C GLU A 31 6.23 -1.11 -5.59
N ALA A 32 5.05 -1.39 -5.02
CA ALA A 32 4.92 -2.00 -3.70
C ALA A 32 5.46 -3.44 -3.65
N LEU A 33 5.18 -4.25 -4.68
CA LEU A 33 5.71 -5.61 -4.81
C LEU A 33 7.25 -5.60 -4.78
N LYS A 34 7.87 -4.75 -5.61
CA LYS A 34 9.33 -4.60 -5.64
C LYS A 34 9.89 -4.12 -4.31
N ALA A 35 9.23 -3.16 -3.66
CA ALA A 35 9.68 -2.65 -2.37
C ALA A 35 9.69 -3.75 -1.30
N VAL A 36 8.65 -4.59 -1.26
CA VAL A 36 8.61 -5.74 -0.35
C VAL A 36 9.68 -6.76 -0.72
N GLU A 37 9.79 -7.16 -1.99
CA GLU A 37 10.81 -8.12 -2.43
C GLU A 37 12.24 -7.68 -2.09
N TYR A 38 12.57 -6.40 -2.25
CA TYR A 38 13.89 -5.88 -1.89
C TYR A 38 14.16 -5.84 -0.38
N SER A 39 13.11 -5.81 0.43
CA SER A 39 13.23 -5.79 1.90
C SER A 39 13.32 -7.19 2.53
N LEU A 40 12.98 -8.24 1.78
CA LEU A 40 12.97 -9.62 2.27
C LEU A 40 14.38 -10.25 2.23
N ASP A 41 14.70 -11.01 3.28
CA ASP A 41 15.84 -11.91 3.30
C ASP A 41 15.48 -13.21 2.57
N VAL A 42 15.93 -13.35 1.32
CA VAL A 42 15.56 -14.45 0.42
C VAL A 42 15.87 -15.82 1.04
N ASP A 43 16.89 -15.92 1.90
CA ASP A 43 17.29 -17.17 2.55
C ASP A 43 16.36 -17.57 3.70
N ARG A 44 15.53 -16.64 4.20
CA ARG A 44 14.55 -16.88 5.28
C ARG A 44 13.14 -17.14 4.79
N VAL A 45 12.79 -16.65 3.60
CA VAL A 45 11.43 -16.73 3.06
C VAL A 45 11.12 -18.16 2.63
N SER A 46 10.12 -18.77 3.25
CA SER A 46 9.56 -20.04 2.81
C SER A 46 8.35 -19.84 1.90
N TRP A 47 7.91 -20.91 1.21
CA TRP A 47 6.69 -20.87 0.39
C TRP A 47 5.43 -20.54 1.19
N ASP A 48 5.40 -20.88 2.48
CA ASP A 48 4.25 -20.60 3.35
C ASP A 48 4.16 -19.13 3.75
N ASP A 49 5.27 -18.38 3.62
CA ASP A 49 5.35 -16.96 3.97
C ASP A 49 4.95 -16.04 2.80
N VAL A 50 5.03 -16.54 1.58
CA VAL A 50 4.73 -15.80 0.34
C VAL A 50 3.37 -15.10 0.38
N PRO A 51 2.26 -15.74 0.81
CA PRO A 51 0.95 -15.07 0.88
C PRO A 51 0.93 -13.89 1.85
N ALA A 52 1.68 -13.95 2.95
CA ALA A 52 1.77 -12.85 3.91
C ALA A 52 2.55 -11.66 3.32
N CYS A 53 3.62 -11.94 2.58
CA CYS A 53 4.39 -10.91 1.86
C CYS A 53 3.56 -10.27 0.72
N GLU A 54 2.81 -11.06 -0.04
CA GLU A 54 1.88 -10.58 -1.07
C GLU A 54 0.81 -9.65 -0.47
N TYR A 55 0.23 -10.05 0.67
CA TYR A 55 -0.75 -9.23 1.38
C TYR A 55 -0.13 -7.92 1.89
N ALA A 56 1.09 -7.96 2.42
CA ALA A 56 1.79 -6.76 2.88
C ALA A 56 2.09 -5.79 1.72
N ALA A 57 2.48 -6.30 0.55
CA ALA A 57 2.63 -5.50 -0.66
C ALA A 57 1.30 -4.86 -1.09
N ALA A 58 0.19 -5.59 -1.01
CA ALA A 58 -1.13 -5.05 -1.32
C ALA A 58 -1.53 -3.91 -0.37
N CYS A 59 -1.32 -4.08 0.94
CA CYS A 59 -1.58 -3.03 1.93
C CYS A 59 -0.73 -1.78 1.72
N MET A 60 0.53 -1.95 1.31
CA MET A 60 1.42 -0.84 0.94
C MET A 60 0.88 -0.08 -0.27
N ALA A 61 0.47 -0.79 -1.33
CA ALA A 61 -0.14 -0.17 -2.52
C ALA A 61 -1.47 0.55 -2.19
N VAL A 62 -2.28 -0.01 -1.29
CA VAL A 62 -3.55 0.61 -0.83
C VAL A 62 -3.27 1.92 -0.10
N TYR A 63 -2.28 1.96 0.79
CA TYR A 63 -1.88 3.19 1.47
C TYR A 63 -1.48 4.28 0.47
N ASP A 64 -0.62 3.96 -0.50
CA ASP A 64 -0.18 4.92 -1.50
C ASP A 64 -1.34 5.39 -2.39
N TYR A 65 -2.27 4.50 -2.74
CA TYR A 65 -3.49 4.83 -3.47
C TYR A 65 -4.38 5.81 -2.68
N VAL A 66 -4.63 5.53 -1.40
CA VAL A 66 -5.47 6.38 -0.53
C VAL A 66 -4.86 7.77 -0.37
N CYS A 67 -3.54 7.86 -0.17
CA CYS A 67 -2.83 9.14 -0.10
C CYS A 67 -3.00 9.94 -1.40
N ARG A 68 -2.84 9.29 -2.57
CA ARG A 68 -3.02 9.96 -3.87
C ARG A 68 -4.45 10.44 -4.10
N GLU A 69 -5.45 9.63 -3.77
CA GLU A 69 -6.86 10.00 -3.92
C GLU A 69 -7.26 11.14 -2.97
N ALA A 70 -6.79 11.12 -1.72
CA ALA A 70 -6.98 12.23 -0.79
C ALA A 70 -6.39 13.54 -1.35
N CYS A 71 -5.17 13.50 -1.90
CA CYS A 71 -4.56 14.67 -2.54
C CYS A 71 -5.32 15.13 -3.80
N ARG A 72 -5.93 14.21 -4.55
CA ARG A 72 -6.77 14.56 -5.73
C ARG A 72 -8.05 15.25 -5.30
N GLU A 73 -8.72 14.74 -4.26
CA GLU A 73 -9.94 15.34 -3.72
C GLU A 73 -9.66 16.73 -3.14
N GLN A 74 -8.54 16.93 -2.43
CA GLN A 74 -8.15 18.26 -1.92
C GLN A 74 -7.84 19.29 -3.02
N ASN A 75 -7.37 18.83 -4.18
CA ASN A 75 -7.07 19.70 -5.32
C ASN A 75 -8.26 19.86 -6.28
N ALA A 76 -9.41 19.25 -5.98
CA ALA A 76 -10.59 19.38 -6.81
C ALA A 76 -11.15 20.81 -6.72
N VAL A 77 -11.44 21.41 -7.87
CA VAL A 77 -12.01 22.77 -7.94
C VAL A 77 -13.49 22.71 -7.60
N THR A 78 -13.88 23.45 -6.56
CA THR A 78 -15.26 23.60 -6.13
C THR A 78 -16.07 24.44 -7.12
N ILE A 79 -17.40 24.43 -6.98
CA ILE A 79 -18.31 25.28 -7.77
C ILE A 79 -17.99 26.78 -7.61
N ALA A 80 -17.31 27.17 -6.53
CA ALA A 80 -16.85 28.55 -6.29
C ALA A 80 -15.55 28.91 -7.03
N GLY A 81 -14.94 27.99 -7.78
CA GLY A 81 -13.70 28.22 -8.53
C GLY A 81 -12.41 28.13 -7.70
N SER A 82 -12.50 27.76 -6.42
CA SER A 82 -11.35 27.49 -5.55
C SER A 82 -11.14 26.00 -5.31
N ALA A 83 -9.89 25.57 -5.12
CA ALA A 83 -9.58 24.21 -4.70
C ALA A 83 -10.15 23.91 -3.30
N ASP A 84 -10.64 22.69 -3.09
CA ASP A 84 -11.17 22.23 -1.80
C ASP A 84 -10.04 21.82 -0.83
N ILE A 85 -9.29 22.82 -0.36
CA ILE A 85 -8.18 22.61 0.59
C ILE A 85 -8.65 22.28 2.01
N ASN A 86 -9.97 22.24 2.26
CA ASN A 86 -10.55 22.00 3.59
C ASN A 86 -11.02 20.55 3.79
N GLY A 87 -10.90 19.68 2.78
CA GLY A 87 -11.25 18.28 2.89
C GLY A 87 -10.37 17.56 3.92
N ASP A 88 -11.00 17.06 5.00
CA ASP A 88 -10.34 16.21 6.00
C ASP A 88 -10.43 14.73 5.59
N PHE A 89 -9.28 14.19 5.18
CA PHE A 89 -9.12 12.79 4.81
C PHE A 89 -8.27 12.00 5.80
N SER A 90 -7.93 12.61 6.95
CA SER A 90 -6.99 12.05 7.93
C SER A 90 -7.41 10.65 8.37
N HIS A 91 -8.69 10.46 8.69
CA HIS A 91 -9.23 9.16 9.08
C HIS A 91 -9.00 8.05 8.03
N ARG A 92 -9.09 8.37 6.72
CA ARG A 92 -8.86 7.38 5.65
C ARG A 92 -7.38 7.03 5.54
N ILE A 93 -6.52 8.05 5.62
CA ILE A 93 -5.07 7.91 5.55
C ILE A 93 -4.56 7.13 6.77
N ASP A 94 -5.01 7.48 7.97
CA ASP A 94 -4.63 6.82 9.23
C ASP A 94 -5.04 5.35 9.24
N ALA A 95 -6.25 5.03 8.79
CA ALA A 95 -6.72 3.65 8.69
C ALA A 95 -5.87 2.83 7.70
N ALA A 96 -5.53 3.40 6.54
CA ALA A 96 -4.67 2.75 5.56
C ALA A 96 -3.22 2.60 6.05
N ALA A 97 -2.72 3.59 6.79
CA ALA A 97 -1.40 3.58 7.40
C ALA A 97 -1.30 2.47 8.46
N GLU A 98 -2.31 2.35 9.33
CA GLU A 98 -2.37 1.32 10.36
C GLU A 98 -2.49 -0.09 9.74
N LEU A 99 -3.31 -0.25 8.69
CA LEU A 99 -3.41 -1.50 7.95
C LEU A 99 -2.06 -1.93 7.34
N LYS A 100 -1.37 -0.99 6.68
CA LYS A 100 -0.01 -1.20 6.16
C LYS A 100 0.93 -1.60 7.30
N LYS A 101 0.96 -0.85 8.39
CA LYS A 101 1.82 -1.11 9.54
C LYS A 101 1.63 -2.51 10.11
N GLN A 102 0.38 -2.93 10.32
CA GLN A 102 0.08 -4.27 10.84
C GLN A 102 0.50 -5.39 9.88
N ALA A 103 0.27 -5.20 8.58
CA ALA A 103 0.68 -6.18 7.57
C ALA A 103 2.21 -6.31 7.48
N MET A 104 2.93 -5.19 7.55
CA MET A 104 4.40 -5.16 7.52
C MET A 104 5.00 -5.76 8.80
N ALA A 105 4.43 -5.48 9.98
CA ALA A 105 4.87 -6.07 11.25
C ALA A 105 4.76 -7.60 11.24
N ARG A 106 3.77 -8.16 10.52
CA ARG A 106 3.59 -9.62 10.40
C ARG A 106 4.73 -10.31 9.63
N ILE A 107 5.39 -9.60 8.72
CA ILE A 107 6.48 -10.13 7.89
C ILE A 107 7.87 -9.60 8.31
N GLU A 108 7.94 -8.81 9.37
CA GLU A 108 9.17 -8.13 9.83
C GLU A 108 10.32 -9.11 10.16
N TRP A 109 9.98 -10.30 10.67
CA TRP A 109 10.95 -11.35 10.98
C TRP A 109 11.64 -11.97 9.76
N LEU A 110 11.06 -11.78 8.56
CA LEU A 110 11.60 -12.21 7.27
C LEU A 110 12.59 -11.19 6.69
N MET A 111 12.81 -10.05 7.35
CA MET A 111 13.70 -8.99 6.88
C MET A 111 15.07 -9.08 7.57
N PRO A 112 16.17 -8.75 6.86
CA PRO A 112 17.51 -8.83 7.41
C PRO A 112 17.73 -7.68 8.41
N GLY A 113 17.42 -7.94 9.68
CA GLY A 113 17.56 -6.96 10.77
C GLY A 113 16.41 -6.96 11.79
N GLY A 114 15.32 -7.69 11.53
CA GLY A 114 14.17 -7.74 12.44
C GLY A 114 13.43 -6.41 12.59
N GLY A 115 13.53 -5.53 11.59
CA GLY A 115 12.88 -4.22 11.64
C GLY A 115 12.89 -3.51 10.30
N PHE A 116 11.73 -3.05 9.87
CA PHE A 116 11.69 -1.81 9.08
C PHE A 116 12.32 -0.74 9.96
N MET A 117 13.36 -0.04 9.51
CA MET A 117 13.73 1.24 10.12
C MET A 117 12.62 2.26 9.83
N PHE A 118 11.51 2.15 10.55
CA PHE A 118 10.68 3.28 10.90
C PHE A 118 10.77 3.45 12.42
N GLU A 119 11.99 3.68 12.92
CA GLU A 119 12.12 4.39 14.19
C GLU A 119 11.68 5.83 13.95
N THR A 120 10.49 6.12 14.46
CA THR A 120 10.08 7.40 15.04
C THR A 120 11.15 8.49 15.07
N MET A 121 10.98 9.52 14.25
CA MET A 121 11.06 10.93 14.64
C MET A 121 10.39 11.83 13.61
#